data_AF-A0A7C5WIM4-F1
#
_entry.id   AF-A0A7C5WIM4-F1
#
_cell.length_a   1.000
_cell.length_b   1.000
_cell.length_c   1.000
_cell.angle_alpha   90.00
_cell.angle_beta   90.00
_cell.angle_gamma   90.00
#
_symmetry.space_group_name_H-M   'P 1'
#
loop_
_entity.id
_entity.type
_entity.pdbx_description
1 polymer ?
#
loop_
_entity_poly.entity_id
_entity_poly.type
_entity_poly.pdbx_seq_one_letter_code
_entity_poly.pdbx_strand_id
1 'polypeptide(L)' 'MSLGTSKGMVADATKQLIDAWKLARRDWDDDTARWFESEFLEPIGPKVRSAIAAMDKLAAMTARAERECG' A
#
# COMPACT_ATOMS: atom_id res chain seq x y z
N MET A 1 -15.37 10.33 1.62
CA MET A 1 -13.89 10.26 1.78
C MET A 1 -13.24 10.76 0.52
N SER A 2 -12.17 11.55 0.61
CA SER A 2 -11.43 11.99 -0.58
C SER A 2 -10.43 10.92 -1.01
N LEU A 3 -10.06 10.91 -2.30
CA LEU A 3 -9.06 9.98 -2.83
C LEU A 3 -7.70 10.12 -2.13
N GLY A 4 -7.35 11.35 -1.71
CA GLY A 4 -6.16 11.63 -0.93
C GLY A 4 -6.17 10.96 0.45
N THR A 5 -7.31 10.99 1.15
CA THR A 5 -7.48 10.30 2.44
C THR A 5 -7.32 8.78 2.27
N SER A 6 -7.95 8.19 1.24
CA SER A 6 -7.83 6.76 0.95
C SER A 6 -6.39 6.35 0.63
N LYS A 7 -5.64 7.17 -0.12
CA LYS A 7 -4.22 6.94 -0.40
C LYS A 7 -3.38 6.89 0.87
N GLY A 8 -3.58 7.86 1.77
CA GLY A 8 -2.90 7.92 3.05
C GLY A 8 -3.17 6.69 3.91
N MET A 9 -4.44 6.27 4.01
CA MET A 9 -4.81 5.08 4.78
C MET A 9 -4.12 3.80 4.27
N VAL A 10 -4.03 3.61 2.95
CA VAL A 10 -3.36 2.43 2.37
C VAL A 10 -1.85 2.45 2.65
N ALA A 11 -1.22 3.62 2.53
CA ALA A 11 0.20 3.78 2.86
C ALA A 11 0.49 3.49 4.34
N ASP A 12 -0.33 4.03 5.24
CA ASP A 12 -0.19 3.83 6.68
C ASP A 12 -0.44 2.38 7.08
N ALA A 13 -1.48 1.74 6.54
CA ALA A 13 -1.75 0.32 6.79
C ALA A 13 -0.60 -0.58 6.34
N THR A 14 0.04 -0.26 5.20
CA THR A 14 1.21 -1.00 4.71
C THR A 14 2.40 -0.84 5.64
N LYS A 15 2.62 0.36 6.18
CA LYS A 15 3.66 0.60 7.19
C LYS A 15 3.39 -0.20 8.46
N GLN A 16 2.17 -0.16 8.97
CA GLN A 16 1.76 -0.92 10.15
C GLN A 16 1.98 -2.42 9.98
N LEU A 17 1.67 -2.97 8.79
CA LEU A 17 1.93 -4.37 8.46
C LEU A 17 3.43 -4.70 8.56
N ILE A 18 4.29 -3.88 7.96
CA ILE A 18 5.74 -4.10 7.99
C ILE A 18 6.29 -4.03 9.41
N ASP A 19 5.82 -3.07 10.21
CA ASP A 19 6.27 -2.93 11.60
C ASP A 19 5.78 -4.10 12.47
N ALA A 20 4.54 -4.58 12.26
CA ALA A 20 4.02 -5.78 12.90
C ALA A 20 4.81 -7.04 12.50
N TRP A 21 5.19 -7.16 11.21
CA TRP A 21 6.01 -8.28 10.73
C TRP A 21 7.38 -8.30 11.39
N LYS A 22 8.06 -7.16 11.48
CA LYS A 22 9.36 -7.04 12.18
C LYS A 22 9.27 -7.46 13.64
N LEU A 23 8.15 -7.18 14.30
CA LEU A 23 7.92 -7.63 15.68
C LEU A 23 7.76 -9.15 15.74
N ALA A 24 6.93 -9.72 14.86
CA ALA A 24 6.72 -11.16 14.77
C ALA A 24 8.02 -11.93 14.48
N ARG A 25 8.88 -11.39 13.61
CA ARG A 25 10.20 -11.96 13.27
C ARG A 25 11.18 -12.06 14.43
N ARG A 26 10.93 -11.39 15.55
CA ARG A 26 11.79 -11.51 16.75
C ARG A 26 11.68 -12.89 17.39
N ASP A 27 10.46 -13.42 17.42
CA ASP A 27 10.15 -14.70 18.06
C ASP A 27 9.92 -15.81 17.03
N TRP A 28 9.65 -15.44 15.76
CA TRP A 28 9.39 -16.36 14.65
C TRP A 28 10.38 -16.16 13.48
N ASP A 29 11.53 -16.84 13.55
CA ASP A 29 12.65 -16.71 12.58
C ASP A 29 12.96 -18.00 11.78
N ASP A 30 12.03 -18.95 11.75
CA ASP A 30 12.21 -20.22 11.03
C ASP A 30 12.06 -20.08 9.50
N ASP A 31 12.24 -21.20 8.80
CA ASP A 31 12.09 -21.28 7.34
C ASP A 31 10.66 -20.98 6.88
N THR A 32 9.65 -21.31 7.70
CA THR A 32 8.24 -21.00 7.42
C THR A 32 8.02 -19.49 7.41
N ALA A 33 8.59 -18.77 8.38
CA ALA A 33 8.49 -17.33 8.45
C ALA A 33 9.22 -16.66 7.26
N ARG A 34 10.37 -17.19 6.83
CA ARG A 34 11.09 -16.69 5.64
C ARG A 34 10.28 -16.91 4.36
N TRP A 35 9.70 -18.10 4.21
CA TRP A 35 8.80 -18.42 3.10
C TRP A 35 7.56 -17.52 3.09
N PHE A 36 6.95 -17.31 4.26
CA PHE A 36 5.78 -16.44 4.41
C PHE A 36 6.08 -15.00 4.00
N GLU A 37 7.22 -14.46 4.43
CA GLU A 37 7.65 -13.12 4.01
C GLU A 37 7.78 -13.02 2.50
N SER A 38 8.46 -13.98 1.87
CA SER A 38 8.72 -13.92 0.43
C SER A 38 7.45 -14.12 -0.40
N GLU A 39 6.59 -15.08 -0.04
CA GLU A 39 5.38 -15.38 -0.82
C GLU A 39 4.27 -14.33 -0.63
N PHE A 40 4.12 -13.79 0.58
CA PHE A 40 2.95 -12.98 0.91
C PHE A 40 3.28 -11.52 1.19
N LEU A 41 4.38 -11.21 1.88
CA LEU A 41 4.67 -9.84 2.34
C LEU A 41 5.47 -9.03 1.33
N GLU A 42 6.54 -9.60 0.76
CA GLU A 42 7.36 -8.93 -0.26
C GLU A 42 6.52 -8.42 -1.46
N PRO A 43 5.52 -9.18 -1.97
CA PRO A 43 4.71 -8.72 -3.10
C PRO A 43 3.75 -7.57 -2.77
N ILE A 44 3.42 -7.33 -1.49
CA ILE A 44 2.47 -6.28 -1.08
C ILE A 44 3.05 -4.89 -1.38
N GLY A 45 4.33 -4.66 -1.08
CA GLY A 45 4.97 -3.35 -1.28
C GLY A 45 4.83 -2.82 -2.71
N PRO A 46 5.27 -3.57 -3.74
CA PRO A 46 5.07 -3.21 -5.14
C PRO A 46 3.60 -2.99 -5.52
N LYS A 47 2.68 -3.87 -5.08
CA LYS A 47 1.25 -3.77 -5.39
C LYS A 47 0.63 -2.50 -4.82
N VAL A 48 0.97 -2.16 -3.56
CA VAL A 48 0.52 -0.93 -2.92
C VAL A 48 1.04 0.30 -3.65
N ARG A 49 2.32 0.34 -4.00
CA ARG A 49 2.88 1.46 -4.79
C ARG A 49 2.17 1.63 -6.13
N SER A 50 1.88 0.52 -6.82
CA SER A 50 1.12 0.55 -8.07
C SER A 50 -0.30 1.08 -7.86
N ALA A 51 -0.98 0.67 -6.80
CA ALA A 51 -2.31 1.14 -6.46
C ALA A 51 -2.32 2.65 -6.18
N ILE A 52 -1.36 3.12 -5.37
CA ILE A 52 -1.18 4.54 -5.07
C ILE A 52 -0.96 5.36 -6.34
N ALA A 53 -0.10 4.90 -7.24
CA ALA A 53 0.15 5.59 -8.51
C ALA A 53 -1.11 5.65 -9.40
N ALA A 54 -1.91 4.59 -9.42
CA ALA A 54 -3.19 4.58 -10.12
C ALA A 54 -4.19 5.56 -9.51
N MET A 55 -4.24 5.67 -8.18
CA MET A 55 -5.08 6.65 -7.48
C MET A 55 -4.65 8.08 -7.83
N ASP A 56 -3.35 8.37 -7.87
CA ASP A 56 -2.85 9.71 -8.26
C ASP A 56 -3.24 10.07 -9.70
N LYS A 57 -3.18 9.10 -10.62
CA LYS A 57 -3.63 9.29 -12.01
C LYS A 57 -5.13 9.58 -12.08
N LEU A 58 -5.95 8.86 -11.31
CA LEU A 58 -7.39 9.08 -11.25
C LEU A 58 -7.72 10.48 -10.69
N ALA A 59 -7.07 10.91 -9.61
CA ALA A 59 -7.22 12.27 -9.08
C ALA A 59 -6.96 13.33 -10.15
N ALA A 60 -5.86 13.18 -10.90
CA ALA A 60 -5.50 14.12 -11.95
C ALA A 60 -6.54 14.16 -13.09
N MET A 61 -7.09 13.00 -13.48
CA MET A 61 -8.13 12.90 -14.51
C MET A 61 -9.44 13.54 -14.05
N THR A 62 -9.88 13.28 -12.83
CA THR A 62 -11.12 13.88 -12.28
C THR A 62 -10.98 15.40 -12.18
N ALA A 63 -9.87 15.90 -11.63
CA ALA A 63 -9.61 17.33 -11.54
C ALA A 63 -9.51 18.02 -12.91
N ARG A 64 -9.09 17.29 -13.95
CA ARG A 64 -9.09 17.79 -15.33
C ARG A 64 -10.51 17.86 -15.88
N ALA A 65 -11.29 16.80 -15.74
CA ALA A 65 -12.67 16.76 -16.22
C ALA A 65 -13.54 17.85 -15.57
N GLU A 66 -13.37 18.09 -14.26
CA GLU A 66 -14.04 19.18 -13.54
C GLU A 66 -13.72 20.56 -14.13
N ARG A 67 -12.47 20.79 -14.58
CA ARG A 67 -12.07 22.05 -15.23
C ARG A 67 -12.56 22.19 -16.68
N GLU A 68 -12.77 21.08 -17.38
CA GLU A 68 -13.21 21.09 -18.78
C GLU A 68 -14.74 21.17 -18.91
N CYS A 69 -15.48 20.75 -17.88
CA CYS A 69 -16.95 20.74 -17.85
C CYS A 69 -17.59 21.83 -16.98
N GLY A 70 -16.81 22.56 -16.17
CA GLY A 70 -17.23 23.72 -15.38
C GLY A 70 -16.86 25.03 -16.03
#